data_AF-A0A2S2PTQ7-F1
#
_entry.id   AF-A0A2S2PTQ7-F1
#
_cell.length_a   1.000
_cell.length_b   1.000
_cell.length_c   1.000
_cell.angle_alpha   90.00
_cell.angle_beta   90.00
_cell.angle_gamma   90.00
#
_symmetry.space_group_name_H-M   'P 1'
#
loop_
_entity.id
_entity.type
_entity.pdbx_description
1 polymer ?
#
loop_
_entity_poly.entity_id
_entity_poly.type
_entity_poly.pdbx_seq_one_letter_code
_entity_poly.pdbx_strand_id
1 'polypeptide(L)'
;LAMGVSIDNFFKLNYEGSLFFIDHYQGLLNLSKLNIQSEMIVAKNSLLQLGIKENETSYEYETMKNVLTKSVFPSLYKLLQVAISLPIASATCERSFSAMRKIKTWLRTCMLQDRFNNSAILYIEKDIQVDIENVIDAFASKNRY
;
A
#
# COMPACT_ATOMS: atom_id res chain seq x y z
N LEU A 1 1.72 -10.32 7.04
CA LEU A 1 0.83 -10.02 8.19
C LEU A 1 1.51 -9.11 9.21
N ALA A 2 2.66 -9.47 9.79
CA ALA A 2 3.35 -8.64 10.79
C ALA A 2 3.64 -7.19 10.35
N MET A 3 4.11 -6.98 9.10
CA MET A 3 4.33 -5.64 8.56
C MET A 3 3.05 -4.82 8.38
N GLY A 4 1.95 -5.45 7.93
CA GLY A 4 0.65 -4.78 7.79
C GLY A 4 0.10 -4.32 9.14
N VAL A 5 0.11 -5.20 10.14
CA VAL A 5 -0.30 -4.87 11.52
C VAL A 5 0.57 -3.74 12.10
N SER A 6 1.87 -3.76 11.80
CA SER A 6 2.78 -2.70 12.26
C SER A 6 2.52 -1.36 11.58
N ILE A 7 2.17 -1.36 10.30
CA ILE A 7 1.76 -0.16 9.56
C ILE A 7 0.40 0.35 10.08
N ASP A 8 -0.56 -0.52 10.38
CA ASP A 8 -1.83 -0.12 10.99
C ASP A 8 -1.63 0.54 12.36
N ASN A 9 -0.70 0.01 13.16
CA ASN A 9 -0.30 0.62 14.42
C ASN A 9 0.43 1.96 14.22
N PHE A 10 1.15 2.12 13.10
CA PHE A 10 1.81 3.38 12.75
C PHE A 10 0.81 4.46 12.38
N PHE A 11 -0.24 4.11 11.62
CA PHE A 11 -1.35 5.03 11.41
C PHE A 11 -2.02 5.42 12.71
N LYS A 12 -2.12 4.49 13.67
CA LYS A 12 -2.63 4.78 15.02
C LYS A 12 -1.66 5.59 15.91
N LEU A 13 -0.49 5.98 15.40
CA LEU A 13 0.59 6.65 16.14
C LEU A 13 1.05 5.87 17.39
N ASN A 14 0.97 4.54 17.35
CA ASN A 14 1.44 3.67 18.42
C ASN A 14 2.88 3.21 18.13
N TYR A 15 3.85 3.73 18.89
CA TYR A 15 5.27 3.41 18.71
C TYR A 15 5.59 1.93 18.92
N GLU A 16 5.09 1.32 19.99
CA GLU A 16 5.43 -0.07 20.35
C GLU A 16 4.94 -1.05 19.28
N GLY A 17 3.72 -0.84 18.78
CA GLY A 17 3.15 -1.65 17.71
C GLY A 17 3.78 -1.40 16.32
N SER A 18 4.44 -0.26 16.14
CA SER A 18 5.07 0.16 14.87
C SER A 18 6.55 -0.21 14.76
N LEU A 19 7.14 -0.78 15.81
CA LEU A 19 8.58 -1.02 15.88
C LEU A 19 9.07 -1.89 14.73
N PHE A 20 8.30 -2.90 14.31
CA PHE A 20 8.67 -3.77 13.19
C PHE A 20 8.78 -3.01 11.86
N PHE A 21 7.88 -2.06 11.61
CA PHE A 21 7.92 -1.20 10.45
C PHE A 21 9.06 -0.18 10.54
N ILE A 22 9.24 0.46 11.69
CA ILE A 22 10.32 1.43 11.93
C ILE A 22 11.69 0.77 11.75
N ASP A 23 11.89 -0.41 12.34
CA ASP A 23 13.18 -1.12 12.29
C ASP A 23 13.52 -1.62 10.89
N HIS A 24 12.51 -1.92 10.09
CA HIS A 24 12.70 -2.32 8.70
C HIS A 24 13.19 -1.15 7.82
N TYR A 25 12.69 0.06 8.04
CA TYR A 25 13.00 1.23 7.20
C TYR A 25 14.04 2.20 7.81
N GLN A 26 14.45 2.02 9.08
CA GLN A 26 15.40 2.90 9.76
C GLN A 26 16.73 3.05 9.01
N GLY A 27 17.28 1.94 8.50
CA GLY A 27 18.58 1.91 7.83
C GLY A 27 18.52 2.50 6.43
N LEU A 28 17.37 2.37 5.75
CA LEU A 28 17.17 2.88 4.40
C LEU A 28 16.92 4.40 4.40
N LEU A 29 16.24 4.92 5.42
CA LEU A 29 15.86 6.33 5.51
C LEU A 29 16.80 7.17 6.40
N ASN A 30 17.82 6.55 7.00
CA ASN A 30 18.75 7.15 7.97
C ASN A 30 17.99 7.89 9.09
N LEU A 31 17.04 7.19 9.72
CA LEU A 31 16.18 7.75 10.77
C LEU A 31 16.65 7.29 12.15
N SER A 32 16.66 8.19 13.12
CA SER A 32 16.87 7.81 14.53
C SER A 32 15.52 7.41 15.15
N LYS A 33 15.51 6.26 15.84
CA LYS A 33 14.31 5.77 16.54
C LYS A 33 13.80 6.78 17.57
N LEU A 34 14.72 7.48 18.23
CA LEU A 34 14.40 8.50 19.23
C LEU A 34 13.65 9.69 18.63
N ASN A 35 14.03 10.16 17.43
CA ASN A 35 13.33 11.26 16.76
C ASN A 35 11.94 10.84 16.31
N ILE A 36 11.78 9.61 15.79
CA ILE A 36 10.46 9.09 15.42
C ILE A 36 9.56 9.00 16.66
N GLN A 37 10.10 8.49 17.78
CA GLN A 37 9.35 8.37 19.03
C GLN A 37 8.90 9.74 19.55
N SER A 38 9.79 10.73 19.59
CA SER A 38 9.44 12.08 20.06
C SER A 38 8.46 12.79 19.12
N GLU A 39 8.69 12.72 17.81
CA GLU A 39 7.78 13.27 16.80
C GLU A 39 6.39 12.63 16.89
N MET A 40 6.30 11.31 17.11
CA MET A 40 5.03 10.60 17.20
C MET A 40 4.25 10.92 18.49
N ILE A 41 4.95 11.11 19.61
CA ILE A 41 4.32 11.56 20.87
C ILE A 41 3.76 12.97 20.71
N VAL A 42 4.53 13.89 20.11
CA VAL A 42 4.09 15.27 19.89
C VAL A 42 2.93 15.33 18.90
N ALA A 43 2.98 14.54 17.82
CA ALA A 43 1.88 14.42 16.86
C ALA A 43 0.61 13.88 17.53
N LYS A 44 0.73 12.83 18.35
CA LYS A 44 -0.40 12.27 19.12
C LYS A 44 -1.00 13.32 20.05
N ASN A 45 -0.18 14.05 20.80
CA ASN A 45 -0.64 15.11 21.70
C ASN A 45 -1.34 16.27 20.96
N SER A 46 -0.83 16.62 19.78
CA SER A 46 -1.43 17.65 18.92
C SER A 46 -2.80 17.24 18.39
N LEU A 47 -2.97 15.95 18.05
CA LEU A 47 -4.25 15.39 17.60
C LEU A 47 -5.27 15.27 18.74
N LEU A 48 -4.83 14.92 19.95
CA LEU A 48 -5.69 14.90 21.15
C LEU A 48 -6.22 16.31 21.49
N GLN A 49 -5.40 17.35 21.32
CA GLN A 49 -5.83 18.75 21.49
C GLN A 49 -6.91 19.19 20.48
N LEU A 50 -6.98 18.55 19.31
CA LEU A 50 -7.99 18.83 18.29
C LEU A 50 -9.33 18.09 18.52
N GLY A 51 -9.47 17.32 19.60
CA GLY A 51 -10.75 16.74 20.03
C GLY A 51 -11.05 15.33 19.52
N ILE A 52 -10.07 14.60 18.98
CA ILE A 52 -10.22 13.20 18.58
C ILE A 52 -10.12 12.31 19.82
N LYS A 53 -11.23 11.70 20.25
CA LYS A 53 -11.27 10.74 21.37
C LYS A 53 -10.52 9.47 20.99
N GLU A 54 -9.77 8.91 21.95
CA GLU A 54 -8.86 7.76 21.79
C GLU A 54 -9.47 6.46 21.22
N ASN A 55 -10.80 6.38 21.08
CA ASN A 55 -11.49 5.09 21.01
C ASN A 55 -12.01 4.66 19.66
N GLU A 56 -12.11 5.51 18.63
CA GLU A 56 -12.53 5.04 17.32
C GLU A 56 -11.84 5.76 16.18
N THR A 57 -11.58 4.94 15.16
CA THR A 57 -11.19 5.26 13.79
C THR A 57 -9.71 5.57 13.54
N SER A 58 -9.12 4.69 12.74
CA SER A 58 -8.04 4.99 11.80
C SER A 58 -8.03 6.48 11.45
N TYR A 59 -6.97 7.19 11.83
CA TYR A 59 -6.84 8.59 11.48
C TYR A 59 -6.99 8.71 9.96
N GLU A 60 -8.00 9.45 9.50
CA GLU A 60 -8.18 9.69 8.08
C GLU A 60 -6.91 10.33 7.53
N TYR A 61 -6.46 9.84 6.38
CA TYR A 61 -5.24 10.29 5.71
C TYR A 61 -5.19 11.83 5.59
N GLU A 62 -6.34 12.45 5.31
CA GLU A 62 -6.47 13.90 5.21
C GLU A 62 -6.14 14.63 6.54
N THR A 63 -6.58 14.08 7.67
CA THR A 63 -6.29 14.62 9.00
C THR A 63 -4.80 14.47 9.34
N MET A 64 -4.20 13.31 9.02
CA MET A 64 -2.77 13.09 9.21
C MET A 64 -1.92 14.02 8.33
N LYS A 65 -2.32 14.23 7.07
CA LYS A 65 -1.62 15.09 6.12
C LYS A 65 -1.59 16.55 6.57
N ASN A 66 -2.67 17.03 7.17
CA ASN A 66 -2.78 18.41 7.66
C ASN A 66 -1.93 18.67 8.92
N VAL A 67 -1.80 17.67 9.80
CA VAL A 67 -1.00 17.80 11.04
C VAL A 67 0.49 17.54 10.78
N LEU A 68 0.81 16.59 9.90
CA LEU A 68 2.17 16.14 9.65
C LEU A 68 2.83 16.92 8.51
N THR A 69 3.24 18.15 8.83
CA THR A 69 4.01 18.97 7.90
C THR A 69 5.48 18.57 7.89
N LYS A 70 6.08 18.45 6.69
CA LYS A 70 7.49 18.07 6.46
C LYS A 70 8.51 18.93 7.25
N SER A 71 8.18 20.19 7.53
CA SER A 71 9.05 21.11 8.29
C SER A 71 9.06 20.82 9.79
N VAL A 72 7.96 20.27 10.33
CA VAL A 72 7.77 20.05 11.77
C VAL A 72 8.16 18.63 12.15
N PHE A 73 7.82 17.65 11.31
CA PHE A 73 8.04 16.22 11.58
C PHE A 73 8.82 15.55 10.43
N PRO A 74 10.11 15.86 10.24
CA PRO A 74 10.86 15.41 9.06
C PRO A 74 11.08 13.89 9.02
N SER A 75 11.21 13.24 10.19
CA SER A 75 11.47 11.79 10.28
C SER A 75 10.18 11.00 10.04
N LEU A 76 9.11 11.42 10.72
CA LEU A 76 7.80 10.80 10.64
C LEU A 76 7.13 11.05 9.28
N TYR A 77 7.36 12.21 8.65
CA TYR A 77 6.87 12.50 7.30
C TYR A 77 7.47 11.56 6.24
N LYS A 78 8.78 11.30 6.29
CA LYS A 78 9.43 10.34 5.37
C LYS A 78 8.86 8.93 5.55
N LEU A 79 8.65 8.53 6.80
CA LEU A 79 8.11 7.21 7.11
C LEU A 79 6.64 7.08 6.68
N LEU A 80 5.84 8.15 6.84
CA LEU A 80 4.47 8.23 6.34
C LEU A 80 4.41 8.11 4.81
N GLN A 81 5.32 8.76 4.09
CA GLN A 81 5.40 8.66 2.63
C GLN A 81 5.65 7.22 2.18
N VAL A 82 6.54 6.49 2.87
CA VAL A 82 6.75 5.07 2.62
C VAL A 82 5.50 4.27 2.96
N ALA A 83 4.87 4.51 4.11
CA ALA A 83 3.66 3.82 4.52
C ALA A 83 2.56 3.94 3.45
N ILE A 84 2.32 5.13 2.90
CA ILE A 84 1.30 5.37 1.86
C ILE A 84 1.68 4.76 0.50
N SER A 85 2.97 4.72 0.19
CA SER A 85 3.45 4.07 -1.04
C SER A 85 3.35 2.55 -0.98
N LEU A 86 3.41 1.97 0.22
CA LEU A 86 3.05 0.59 0.44
C LEU A 86 1.54 0.49 0.23
N PRO A 87 1.06 -0.48 -0.56
CA PRO A 87 -0.36 -0.67 -0.76
C PRO A 87 -1.02 -1.06 0.57
N ILE A 88 -1.40 -0.06 1.37
CA ILE A 88 -2.22 -0.17 2.58
C ILE A 88 -3.58 -0.75 2.21
N ALA A 89 -4.02 -0.54 0.98
CA ALA A 89 -5.22 -1.16 0.44
C ALA A 89 -4.95 -2.63 0.13
N SER A 90 -5.09 -3.46 1.16
CA SER A 90 -5.33 -4.89 0.99
C SER A 90 -6.42 -5.11 -0.07
N ALA A 91 -7.42 -4.23 -0.20
CA ALA A 91 -8.49 -4.32 -1.17
C ALA A 91 -8.05 -4.48 -2.64
N THR A 92 -7.03 -3.76 -3.12
CA THR A 92 -6.60 -3.88 -4.54
C THR A 92 -5.85 -5.18 -4.77
N CYS A 93 -4.98 -5.55 -3.83
CA CYS A 93 -4.26 -6.82 -3.85
C CYS A 93 -5.23 -8.00 -3.67
N GLU A 94 -6.16 -7.93 -2.72
CA GLU A 94 -7.22 -8.90 -2.45
C GLU A 94 -8.15 -9.05 -3.65
N ARG A 95 -8.53 -7.95 -4.31
CA ARG A 95 -9.28 -7.99 -5.57
C ARG A 95 -8.50 -8.75 -6.63
N SER A 96 -7.20 -8.47 -6.77
CA SER A 96 -6.30 -9.14 -7.72
C SER A 96 -6.12 -10.62 -7.40
N PHE A 97 -5.93 -10.99 -6.12
CA PHE A 97 -5.83 -12.38 -5.65
C PHE A 97 -7.16 -13.12 -5.76
N SER A 98 -8.29 -12.47 -5.51
CA SER A 98 -9.63 -13.02 -5.70
C SER A 98 -9.91 -13.29 -7.17
N ALA A 99 -9.57 -12.34 -8.04
CA ALA A 99 -9.62 -12.52 -9.50
C ALA A 99 -8.74 -13.71 -9.94
N MET A 100 -7.48 -13.74 -9.52
CA MET A 100 -6.56 -14.85 -9.78
C MET A 100 -7.11 -16.19 -9.30
N ARG A 101 -7.76 -16.24 -8.13
CA ARG A 101 -8.36 -17.46 -7.58
C ARG A 101 -9.56 -17.95 -8.40
N LYS A 102 -10.33 -17.04 -9.00
CA LYS A 102 -11.40 -17.39 -9.96
C LYS A 102 -10.84 -17.92 -11.29
N ILE A 103 -9.72 -17.37 -11.75
CA ILE A 103 -9.05 -17.78 -13.00
C ILE A 103 -8.34 -19.13 -12.81
N LYS A 104 -7.73 -19.36 -11.64
CA LYS A 104 -7.05 -20.61 -11.29
C LYS A 104 -8.06 -21.63 -10.75
N THR A 105 -8.86 -22.19 -11.64
CA THR A 105 -9.77 -23.32 -11.33
C THR A 105 -9.00 -24.64 -11.30
N TRP A 106 -9.50 -25.64 -10.57
CA TRP A 106 -8.87 -26.96 -10.44
C TRP A 106 -8.63 -27.68 -11.79
N LEU A 107 -9.44 -27.40 -12.81
CA LEU A 107 -9.23 -27.94 -14.17
C LEU A 107 -8.19 -27.16 -15.01
N ARG A 108 -7.73 -25.99 -14.55
CA ARG A 108 -6.78 -25.11 -15.26
C ARG A 108 -5.39 -25.07 -14.61
N THR A 109 -5.10 -25.93 -13.64
CA THR A 109 -3.81 -25.98 -12.93
C THR A 109 -2.62 -26.35 -13.81
N CYS A 110 -2.84 -26.93 -15.00
CA CYS A 110 -1.80 -27.25 -15.98
C CYS A 110 -1.42 -26.09 -16.92
N MET A 111 -1.98 -24.88 -16.76
CA MET A 111 -1.56 -23.73 -17.58
C MET A 111 -0.16 -23.25 -17.21
N LEU A 112 0.64 -22.93 -18.24
CA LEU A 112 1.94 -22.26 -18.07
C LEU A 112 1.78 -20.91 -17.37
N GLN A 113 2.77 -20.54 -16.55
CA GLN A 113 2.74 -19.32 -15.74
C GLN A 113 2.54 -18.07 -16.60
N ASP A 114 3.16 -18.00 -17.77
CA ASP A 114 3.04 -16.85 -18.68
C ASP A 114 1.61 -16.66 -19.18
N ARG A 115 0.94 -17.75 -19.58
CA ARG A 115 -0.46 -17.72 -20.01
C ARG A 115 -1.38 -17.31 -18.86
N PHE A 116 -1.11 -17.80 -17.66
CA PHE A 116 -1.88 -17.44 -16.47
C PHE A 116 -1.73 -15.95 -16.14
N ASN A 117 -0.50 -15.43 -16.11
CA ASN A 117 -0.23 -14.02 -15.84
C ASN A 117 -0.93 -13.11 -16.86
N ASN A 118 -0.81 -13.41 -18.16
CA ASN A 118 -1.49 -12.64 -19.21
C ASN A 118 -3.01 -12.64 -19.04
N SER A 119 -3.59 -13.79 -18.69
CA SER A 119 -5.04 -13.91 -18.45
C SER A 119 -5.48 -13.16 -17.19
N ALA A 120 -4.65 -13.15 -16.14
CA ALA A 120 -4.91 -12.42 -14.91
C ALA A 120 -4.91 -10.91 -15.16
N ILE A 121 -3.95 -10.40 -15.92
CA ILE A 121 -3.87 -8.98 -16.29
C ILE A 121 -5.12 -8.56 -17.06
N LEU A 122 -5.51 -9.30 -18.10
CA LEU A 122 -6.71 -9.02 -18.89
C LEU A 122 -7.99 -9.00 -18.06
N TYR A 123 -8.09 -9.87 -17.06
CA TYR A 123 -9.27 -9.95 -16.21
C TYR A 123 -9.32 -8.85 -15.15
N ILE A 124 -8.17 -8.47 -14.58
CA ILE A 124 -8.07 -7.39 -13.57
C ILE A 124 -8.32 -6.04 -14.25
N GLU A 125 -7.71 -5.82 -15.41
CA GLU A 125 -7.75 -4.55 -16.16
C GLU A 125 -8.88 -4.51 -17.22
N LYS A 126 -9.92 -5.32 -17.04
CA LYS A 126 -11.04 -5.41 -17.98
C LYS A 126 -11.81 -4.10 -18.18
N ASP A 127 -11.64 -3.14 -17.26
CA ASP A 127 -12.31 -1.84 -17.28
C ASP A 127 -11.57 -0.83 -18.18
N ILE A 128 -10.35 -1.18 -18.63
CA ILE A 128 -9.59 -0.38 -19.61
C ILE A 128 -10.16 -0.64 -21.01
N GLN A 129 -10.64 0.40 -21.68
CA GLN A 129 -11.06 0.30 -23.08
C GLN A 129 -9.83 0.12 -23.97
N VAL A 130 -9.82 -0.96 -24.74
CA VAL A 130 -8.78 -1.25 -25.72
C VAL A 130 -9.37 -1.03 -27.11
N ASP A 131 -8.65 -0.29 -27.94
CA ASP A 131 -9.01 -0.09 -29.34
C ASP A 131 -8.77 -1.38 -30.14
N ILE A 132 -9.84 -1.92 -30.70
CA ILE A 132 -9.85 -3.21 -31.39
C ILE A 132 -9.03 -3.11 -32.69
N GLU A 133 -9.06 -1.98 -33.38
CA GLU A 133 -8.34 -1.81 -34.66
C GLU A 133 -6.83 -1.88 -34.43
N ASN A 134 -6.33 -1.19 -33.41
CA ASN A 134 -4.94 -1.26 -32.98
C ASN A 134 -4.50 -2.67 -32.57
N VAL A 135 -5.38 -3.47 -31.95
CA VAL A 135 -5.06 -4.86 -31.59
C VAL A 135 -4.97 -5.75 -32.83
N ILE A 136 -5.86 -5.54 -33.81
CA ILE A 136 -5.84 -6.29 -35.07
C ILE A 136 -4.57 -5.97 -35.85
N ASP A 137 -4.19 -4.69 -35.96
CA ASP A 137 -2.96 -4.28 -36.65
C ASP A 137 -1.70 -4.75 -35.93
N ALA A 138 -1.68 -4.70 -34.59
CA ALA A 138 -0.58 -5.26 -33.79
C ALA A 138 -0.46 -6.79 -33.94
N PHE A 139 -1.58 -7.49 -34.09
CA PHE A 139 -1.58 -8.94 -34.33
C PHE A 139 -1.13 -9.28 -35.75
N ALA A 140 -1.61 -8.53 -36.75
CA ALA A 140 -1.25 -8.72 -38.16
C ALA A 140 0.22 -8.40 -38.44
N SER A 141 0.79 -7.39 -37.77
CA SER A 141 2.20 -7.01 -37.91
C SER A 141 3.18 -8.00 -37.26
N LYS A 142 2.73 -8.78 -36.26
CA LYS A 142 3.50 -9.89 -35.69
C LYS A 142 3.40 -11.12 -36.60
N ASN A 143 4.28 -11.20 -37.60
CA ASN A 143 4.43 -12.40 -38.43
C ASN A 143 4.65 -13.66 -37.56
N ARG A 144 3.84 -14.69 -37.82
CA ARG A 144 4.02 -16.05 -37.26
C ARG A 144 5.30 -16.66 -37.82
N TYR A 145 6.38 -16.57 -37.05
CA TYR A 145 7.54 -17.45 -37.17
C TYR A 145 7.78 -18.12 -35.82
#